data_AF-A0A026WWX0-F1
#
_entry.id   AF-A0A026WWX0-F1
#
_cell.length_a   1.000
_cell.length_b   1.000
_cell.length_c   1.000
_cell.angle_alpha   90.00
_cell.angle_beta   90.00
_cell.angle_gamma   90.00
#
_symmetry.space_group_name_H-M   'P 1'
#
loop_
_entity.id
_entity.type
_entity.pdbx_description
1 polymer ?
#
loop_
_entity_poly.entity_id
_entity_poly.type
_entity_poly.pdbx_seq_one_letter_code
_entity_poly.pdbx_strand_id
1 'polypeptide(L)'
;NAEMSDEHEDFALENDEFYLGEKGEEAEAEEDVYRMDEFFIWDDELEAREYEQKPYGERSVGNEERDAPSTATISVAEKSEEEARDTAGPDHALAEIPVEVRINLSFCVILPVELLCLTTFIQEKVTTTDVTEPEQMEQIYRQTLQTYKLRRDDIMERRARTTADVQSYEDKVRKTRDENARVFNELLDREREVATGLIYTKTGGKITERAINEITRRQVLRHEIVIRNRYKCLILQYRLEDLNSQLRDLEALGEGMTTMDYEALHVAQINCRDKLDERDRELEKLRSKIAQVVNGIAHYKEKETCLAEDIEFEEHELNEHCEQAIRVREDVNKLHLILRDLRRAHDAKRHDAGLLMAQPVLREMEKTMKLLDVLRNDIEIIKQEIQQDGPANRRKTTSAEASAMTTMTQD
;
A
#
# COMPACT_ATOMS: atom_id res chain seq x y z
N ASN A 1 -64.61 -27.55 113.53
CA ASN A 1 -63.26 -28.01 113.90
C ASN A 1 -62.38 -27.69 112.71
N ALA A 2 -61.82 -26.46 112.64
CA ALA A 2 -60.59 -26.03 113.32
C ALA A 2 -59.39 -26.80 112.72
N GLU A 3 -58.33 -26.23 112.16
CA GLU A 3 -57.64 -24.91 112.19
C GLU A 3 -56.70 -24.90 110.95
N MET A 4 -56.58 -23.84 110.15
CA MET A 4 -55.74 -22.63 110.30
C MET A 4 -54.22 -22.84 110.20
N SER A 5 -53.58 -21.85 109.56
CA SER A 5 -52.14 -21.52 109.40
C SER A 5 -51.59 -21.83 107.98
N ASP A 6 -51.52 -20.85 107.05
CA ASP A 6 -50.63 -19.66 106.99
C ASP A 6 -49.17 -20.06 106.75
N GLU A 7 -48.34 -19.42 105.93
CA GLU A 7 -48.35 -18.23 105.07
C GLU A 7 -46.99 -18.29 104.32
N HIS A 8 -46.94 -17.89 103.05
CA HIS A 8 -45.99 -16.90 102.53
C HIS A 8 -46.12 -16.83 101.01
N GLU A 9 -46.96 -15.91 100.57
CA GLU A 9 -46.67 -15.11 99.39
C GLU A 9 -45.48 -14.20 99.72
N ASP A 10 -44.57 -13.99 98.78
CA ASP A 10 -44.35 -12.61 98.35
C ASP A 10 -43.86 -12.53 96.90
N PHE A 11 -44.28 -11.43 96.31
CA PHE A 11 -44.34 -11.08 94.92
C PHE A 11 -43.00 -10.63 94.32
N ALA A 12 -43.04 -10.54 92.99
CA ALA A 12 -42.69 -9.35 92.22
C ALA A 12 -41.38 -9.33 91.41
N LEU A 13 -41.63 -9.33 90.09
CA LEU A 13 -41.17 -8.39 89.06
C LEU A 13 -40.09 -8.86 88.09
N GLU A 14 -40.57 -9.01 86.84
CA GLU A 14 -40.10 -8.35 85.63
C GLU A 14 -38.59 -8.14 85.49
N ASN A 15 -38.01 -8.81 84.49
CA ASN A 15 -37.27 -8.10 83.46
C ASN A 15 -37.26 -8.90 82.16
N ASP A 16 -37.65 -8.19 81.10
CA ASP A 16 -37.45 -8.52 79.71
C ASP A 16 -35.98 -8.85 79.43
N GLU A 17 -35.72 -9.94 78.68
CA GLU A 17 -34.63 -9.92 77.71
C GLU A 17 -34.88 -10.94 76.58
N PHE A 18 -35.06 -10.36 75.41
CA PHE A 18 -35.21 -10.96 74.09
C PHE A 18 -33.84 -11.53 73.65
N TYR A 19 -33.73 -12.83 73.40
CA TYR A 19 -32.61 -13.40 72.62
C TYR A 19 -33.14 -14.48 71.67
N LEU A 20 -33.46 -14.04 70.45
CA LEU A 20 -33.48 -14.91 69.27
C LEU A 20 -32.03 -15.19 68.88
N GLY A 21 -31.53 -16.37 69.26
CA GLY A 21 -30.27 -16.90 68.78
C GLY A 21 -30.51 -17.78 67.56
N GLU A 22 -30.50 -17.17 66.38
CA GLU A 22 -30.32 -17.85 65.10
C GLU A 22 -28.98 -18.62 65.12
N LYS A 23 -29.03 -19.95 65.15
CA LYS A 23 -27.93 -20.78 64.68
C LYS A 23 -28.11 -20.97 63.19
N GLY A 24 -27.35 -20.20 62.41
CA GLY A 24 -27.20 -20.39 60.97
C GLY A 24 -26.58 -21.75 60.67
N GLU A 25 -27.39 -22.64 60.13
CA GLU A 25 -26.96 -23.74 59.27
C GLU A 25 -27.19 -23.29 57.83
N GLU A 26 -26.21 -22.61 57.24
CA GLU A 26 -26.10 -22.49 55.78
C GLU A 26 -24.68 -22.90 55.42
N ALA A 27 -24.46 -24.22 55.41
CA ALA A 27 -23.42 -24.79 54.57
C ALA A 27 -23.91 -24.57 53.13
N GLU A 28 -23.25 -23.67 52.41
CA GLU A 28 -23.45 -23.46 50.99
C GLU A 28 -23.29 -24.80 50.27
N ALA A 29 -24.42 -25.35 49.84
CA ALA A 29 -24.46 -26.37 48.82
C ALA A 29 -24.06 -25.69 47.51
N GLU A 30 -22.76 -25.62 47.26
CA GLU A 30 -22.21 -25.49 45.93
C GLU A 30 -22.59 -26.78 45.19
N GLU A 31 -23.81 -26.77 44.65
CA GLU A 31 -24.38 -27.88 43.92
C GLU A 31 -23.63 -27.98 42.58
N ASP A 32 -22.67 -28.88 42.59
CA ASP A 32 -21.83 -29.32 41.49
C ASP A 32 -22.71 -29.96 40.38
N VAL A 33 -23.42 -29.12 39.59
CA VAL A 33 -24.37 -29.55 38.54
C VAL A 33 -23.68 -30.24 37.33
N TYR A 34 -22.36 -30.41 37.35
CA TYR A 34 -21.63 -31.20 36.36
C TYR A 34 -20.79 -32.35 36.93
N ARG A 35 -21.16 -32.89 38.09
CA ARG A 35 -20.69 -34.23 38.49
C ARG A 35 -21.54 -35.33 37.81
N MET A 36 -21.60 -35.30 36.48
CA MET A 36 -22.18 -36.39 35.68
C MET A 36 -21.20 -37.57 35.70
N ASP A 37 -21.47 -38.53 36.58
CA ASP A 37 -21.09 -39.94 36.45
C ASP A 37 -19.68 -40.24 35.89
N GLU A 38 -18.64 -39.68 36.50
CA GLU A 38 -17.25 -40.16 36.31
C GLU A 38 -17.03 -41.57 36.89
N PHE A 39 -18.05 -42.21 37.46
CA PHE A 39 -17.96 -43.52 38.11
C PHE A 39 -18.24 -44.74 37.19
N PHE A 40 -18.47 -44.54 35.90
CA PHE A 40 -18.74 -45.65 34.94
C PHE A 40 -17.74 -45.77 33.77
N ILE A 41 -16.64 -45.05 33.87
CA ILE A 41 -15.47 -45.16 32.99
C ILE A 41 -14.37 -45.69 33.90
N TRP A 42 -13.48 -46.57 33.43
CA TRP A 42 -12.53 -47.38 34.25
C TRP A 42 -13.11 -48.70 34.80
N ASP A 43 -13.62 -49.53 33.90
CA ASP A 43 -13.45 -50.99 34.00
C ASP A 43 -13.03 -51.50 32.62
N ASP A 44 -11.82 -51.08 32.21
CA ASP A 44 -11.10 -51.64 31.07
C ASP A 44 -10.31 -52.86 31.56
N GLU A 45 -10.99 -53.98 31.77
CA GLU A 45 -10.32 -55.28 31.86
C GLU A 45 -11.27 -56.42 31.43
N LEU A 46 -11.75 -56.36 30.19
CA LEU A 46 -12.36 -57.51 29.53
C LEU A 46 -11.76 -57.70 28.15
N GLU A 47 -10.55 -58.27 28.18
CA GLU A 47 -10.06 -59.32 27.30
C GLU A 47 -10.52 -59.18 25.84
N ALA A 48 -9.71 -58.46 25.06
CA ALA A 48 -9.70 -58.51 23.61
C ALA A 48 -9.49 -59.95 23.14
N ARG A 49 -10.57 -60.70 22.96
CA ARG A 49 -10.56 -61.91 22.12
C ARG A 49 -10.82 -61.48 20.68
N GLU A 50 -9.72 -61.26 19.99
CA GLU A 50 -9.65 -61.32 18.53
C GLU A 50 -10.44 -62.54 18.03
N TYR A 51 -11.47 -62.28 17.24
CA TYR A 51 -12.04 -63.30 16.37
C TYR A 51 -11.76 -62.89 14.94
N GLU A 52 -10.80 -63.58 14.34
CA GLU A 52 -10.51 -63.58 12.91
C GLU A 52 -11.79 -63.79 12.10
N GLN A 53 -12.22 -62.76 11.36
CA GLN A 53 -13.12 -62.92 10.23
C GLN A 53 -12.29 -63.21 8.98
N LYS A 54 -12.38 -64.44 8.47
CA LYS A 54 -11.94 -64.77 7.11
C LYS A 54 -12.88 -64.12 6.09
N PRO A 55 -12.37 -63.56 4.98
CA PRO A 55 -13.20 -62.88 3.99
C PRO A 55 -13.80 -63.90 3.02
N TYR A 56 -15.12 -63.88 2.86
CA TYR A 56 -15.77 -64.39 1.66
C TYR A 56 -15.89 -63.24 0.68
N GLY A 57 -15.26 -63.41 -0.49
CA GLY A 57 -15.38 -62.48 -1.59
C GLY A 57 -16.72 -62.64 -2.30
N GLU A 58 -17.29 -61.51 -2.70
CA GLU A 58 -18.26 -61.45 -3.80
C GLU A 58 -18.00 -60.20 -4.64
N ARG A 59 -18.07 -60.41 -5.94
CA ARG A 59 -17.77 -59.49 -7.03
C ARG A 59 -19.08 -59.19 -7.74
N SER A 60 -19.47 -57.93 -7.86
CA SER A 60 -20.36 -57.37 -8.90
C SER A 60 -20.35 -55.85 -8.71
N VAL A 61 -19.66 -55.05 -9.53
CA VAL A 61 -20.13 -54.46 -10.80
C VAL A 61 -21.48 -53.75 -10.69
N GLY A 62 -21.44 -52.43 -10.87
CA GLY A 62 -22.60 -51.54 -11.05
C GLY A 62 -22.12 -50.10 -11.14
N ASN A 63 -21.97 -49.61 -12.37
CA ASN A 63 -21.64 -48.22 -12.75
C ASN A 63 -22.64 -47.22 -12.15
N GLU A 64 -22.20 -45.98 -11.94
CA GLU A 64 -22.86 -44.81 -12.52
C GLU A 64 -21.96 -43.56 -12.49
N GLU A 65 -21.85 -42.95 -13.67
CA GLU A 65 -21.20 -41.68 -13.98
C GLU A 65 -21.81 -40.51 -13.20
N ARG A 66 -20.98 -39.56 -12.77
CA ARG A 66 -21.31 -38.12 -12.87
C ARG A 66 -20.05 -37.30 -13.12
N ASP A 67 -19.91 -36.89 -14.37
CA ASP A 67 -19.03 -35.81 -14.80
C ASP A 67 -19.48 -34.47 -14.19
N ALA A 68 -18.51 -33.71 -13.69
CA ALA A 68 -18.67 -32.32 -13.32
C ALA A 68 -18.19 -31.43 -14.48
N PRO A 69 -18.99 -30.46 -14.98
CA PRO A 69 -18.44 -29.43 -15.83
C PRO A 69 -18.00 -28.24 -14.97
N SER A 70 -16.74 -27.86 -15.16
CA SER A 70 -16.20 -26.56 -14.80
C SER A 70 -16.76 -25.50 -15.73
N THR A 71 -17.34 -24.43 -15.18
CA THR A 71 -17.51 -23.16 -15.90
C THR A 71 -17.13 -22.02 -14.98
N ALA A 72 -15.91 -21.53 -15.19
CA ALA A 72 -15.46 -20.23 -14.74
C ALA A 72 -15.97 -19.18 -15.73
N THR A 73 -16.72 -18.20 -15.24
CA THR A 73 -17.04 -16.97 -15.97
C THR A 73 -16.55 -15.80 -15.13
N ILE A 74 -15.51 -15.14 -15.63
CA ILE A 74 -14.90 -13.94 -15.09
C ILE A 74 -15.74 -12.75 -15.57
N SER A 75 -16.27 -11.97 -14.63
CA SER A 75 -16.91 -10.68 -14.92
C SER A 75 -16.05 -9.56 -14.34
N VAL A 76 -15.53 -8.76 -15.27
CA VAL A 76 -14.88 -7.47 -15.10
C VAL A 76 -15.92 -6.44 -14.66
N ALA A 77 -15.60 -5.61 -13.68
CA ALA A 77 -16.33 -4.37 -13.41
C ALA A 77 -15.38 -3.27 -12.92
N GLU A 78 -15.56 -2.11 -13.56
CA GLU A 78 -14.72 -0.94 -13.58
C GLU A 78 -14.70 -0.15 -12.26
N LYS A 79 -13.55 0.47 -11.99
CA LYS A 79 -13.38 1.53 -10.99
C LYS A 79 -13.59 2.89 -11.68
N SER A 80 -14.36 3.76 -11.05
CA SER A 80 -14.32 5.20 -11.25
C SER A 80 -13.73 5.86 -10.00
N GLU A 81 -12.67 6.64 -10.20
CA GLU A 81 -12.09 7.59 -9.26
C GLU A 81 -12.84 8.93 -9.34
N GLU A 82 -13.02 9.62 -8.21
CA GLU A 82 -12.95 11.09 -8.18
C GLU A 82 -12.55 11.63 -6.79
N GLU A 83 -11.54 12.49 -6.82
CA GLU A 83 -10.94 13.42 -5.82
C GLU A 83 -11.98 14.39 -5.17
N ALA A 84 -11.77 15.19 -4.12
CA ALA A 84 -10.64 15.58 -3.25
C ALA A 84 -11.13 16.47 -2.05
N ARG A 85 -10.31 16.53 -0.97
CA ARG A 85 -10.02 17.65 0.01
C ARG A 85 -11.12 18.12 0.99
N ASP A 86 -10.88 18.56 2.24
CA ASP A 86 -9.68 19.06 2.94
C ASP A 86 -9.80 19.03 4.50
N THR A 87 -8.64 18.88 5.15
CA THR A 87 -8.09 19.40 6.46
C THR A 87 -8.91 19.48 7.77
N ALA A 88 -8.38 18.88 8.86
CA ALA A 88 -7.73 19.56 10.02
C ALA A 88 -7.48 18.58 11.21
N GLY A 89 -6.25 18.52 11.72
CA GLY A 89 -5.86 17.79 12.95
C GLY A 89 -6.24 18.53 14.26
N PRO A 90 -5.76 18.14 15.47
CA PRO A 90 -4.41 17.62 15.71
C PRO A 90 -4.22 16.50 16.78
N ASP A 91 -2.98 15.98 16.77
CA ASP A 91 -2.11 15.50 17.86
C ASP A 91 -2.62 14.54 18.94
N HIS A 92 -2.03 13.33 18.98
CA HIS A 92 -1.44 12.78 20.21
C HIS A 92 -0.24 11.88 19.89
N ALA A 93 0.89 12.21 20.52
CA ALA A 93 2.16 11.51 20.44
C ALA A 93 2.11 10.12 21.10
N LEU A 94 2.69 9.14 20.44
CA LEU A 94 2.96 7.81 20.98
C LEU A 94 4.18 7.86 21.91
N ALA A 95 4.02 7.36 23.13
CA ALA A 95 5.14 7.02 24.00
C ALA A 95 5.43 5.52 23.88
N GLU A 96 6.69 5.21 23.59
CA GLU A 96 7.28 3.89 23.46
C GLU A 96 7.21 3.10 24.78
N ILE A 97 6.89 1.81 24.68
CA ILE A 97 7.02 0.84 25.76
C ILE A 97 8.30 0.02 25.51
N PRO A 98 9.26 -0.04 26.44
CA PRO A 98 10.34 -1.00 26.33
C PRO A 98 9.90 -2.38 26.84
N VAL A 99 10.23 -3.39 26.03
CA VAL A 99 10.06 -4.81 26.33
C VAL A 99 11.28 -5.28 27.11
N GLU A 100 11.10 -5.83 28.32
CA GLU A 100 12.04 -6.79 28.91
C GLU A 100 11.39 -7.60 30.07
N VAL A 101 10.91 -8.78 29.70
CA VAL A 101 11.06 -10.09 30.36
C VAL A 101 10.99 -10.15 31.90
N ARG A 102 9.92 -10.79 32.41
CA ARG A 102 10.04 -12.00 33.24
C ARG A 102 8.73 -12.78 33.31
N ILE A 103 8.76 -13.95 32.71
CA ILE A 103 7.75 -15.01 32.84
C ILE A 103 8.02 -15.76 34.16
N ASN A 104 6.92 -16.03 34.88
CA ASN A 104 6.70 -16.99 35.96
C ASN A 104 7.33 -16.70 37.33
N LEU A 105 6.47 -16.40 38.32
CA LEU A 105 6.05 -17.35 39.35
C LEU A 105 4.92 -16.73 40.20
N SER A 106 4.04 -17.58 40.73
CA SER A 106 2.91 -17.33 41.65
C SER A 106 1.59 -16.82 41.06
N PHE A 107 0.86 -17.76 40.46
CA PHE A 107 -0.46 -18.18 40.98
C PHE A 107 -0.64 -17.75 42.45
N CYS A 108 -1.60 -16.85 42.77
CA CYS A 108 -2.37 -16.75 44.04
C CYS A 108 -2.93 -15.38 44.49
N VAL A 109 -2.89 -14.24 43.77
CA VAL A 109 -3.40 -12.97 44.37
C VAL A 109 -4.25 -12.05 43.47
N ILE A 110 -4.97 -12.55 42.46
CA ILE A 110 -5.96 -11.73 41.72
C ILE A 110 -7.37 -11.93 42.31
N LEU A 111 -7.48 -11.82 43.62
CA LEU A 111 -8.77 -11.75 44.35
C LEU A 111 -8.76 -10.65 45.43
N PRO A 112 -8.33 -9.41 45.11
CA PRO A 112 -8.99 -8.30 45.79
C PRO A 112 -9.34 -7.08 44.93
N VAL A 113 -8.91 -6.96 43.67
CA VAL A 113 -9.13 -5.72 42.89
C VAL A 113 -10.58 -5.59 42.41
N GLU A 114 -11.21 -6.68 41.97
CA GLU A 114 -12.62 -6.65 41.56
C GLU A 114 -13.58 -6.47 42.75
N LEU A 115 -13.22 -7.01 43.92
CA LEU A 115 -13.96 -6.77 45.16
C LEU A 115 -13.85 -5.30 45.60
N LEU A 116 -12.68 -4.67 45.42
CA LEU A 116 -12.49 -3.26 45.76
C LEU A 116 -13.29 -2.34 44.82
N CYS A 117 -13.31 -2.62 43.51
CA CYS A 117 -14.11 -1.85 42.54
C CYS A 117 -15.62 -1.96 42.79
N LEU A 118 -16.14 -3.12 43.23
CA LEU A 118 -17.54 -3.25 43.63
C LEU A 118 -17.85 -2.44 44.91
N THR A 119 -16.93 -2.42 45.88
CA THR A 119 -17.13 -1.61 47.10
C THR A 119 -17.04 -0.11 46.84
N THR A 120 -16.18 0.34 45.93
CA THR A 120 -16.10 1.77 45.57
C THR A 120 -17.27 2.20 44.68
N PHE A 121 -17.78 1.34 43.79
CA PHE A 121 -18.94 1.65 42.97
C PHE A 121 -20.25 1.69 43.79
N ILE A 122 -20.36 0.83 44.81
CA ILE A 122 -21.47 0.89 45.78
C ILE A 122 -21.34 2.13 46.68
N GLN A 123 -20.13 2.52 47.07
CA GLN A 123 -19.94 3.76 47.86
C GLN A 123 -20.19 5.03 47.05
N GLU A 124 -19.78 5.10 45.79
CA GLU A 124 -19.98 6.29 44.93
C GLU A 124 -21.45 6.49 44.55
N LYS A 125 -22.23 5.42 44.39
CA LYS A 125 -23.70 5.49 44.20
C LYS A 125 -24.48 5.85 45.46
N VAL A 126 -23.88 5.73 46.65
CA VAL A 126 -24.52 6.06 47.94
C VAL A 126 -24.22 7.50 48.38
N THR A 127 -23.21 8.17 47.82
CA THR A 127 -22.80 9.53 48.23
C THR A 127 -23.21 10.67 47.29
N THR A 128 -24.14 10.47 46.36
CA THR A 128 -24.86 11.59 45.73
C THR A 128 -26.23 11.74 46.38
N THR A 129 -26.24 12.31 47.58
CA THR A 129 -27.46 12.82 48.20
C THR A 129 -27.89 14.09 47.47
N ASP A 130 -28.56 13.94 46.33
CA ASP A 130 -29.73 14.80 46.12
C ASP A 130 -30.72 14.41 47.22
N VAL A 131 -31.21 15.40 47.96
CA VAL A 131 -32.24 15.23 48.98
C VAL A 131 -33.52 14.78 48.29
N THR A 132 -33.58 13.48 47.99
CA THR A 132 -34.80 12.76 47.66
C THR A 132 -35.46 12.48 48.99
N GLU A 133 -36.73 12.86 49.10
CA GLU A 133 -37.52 12.68 50.31
C GLU A 133 -37.43 11.21 50.78
N PRO A 134 -37.43 10.92 52.10
CA PRO A 134 -37.32 9.54 52.61
C PRO A 134 -38.39 8.61 51.99
N GLU A 135 -39.51 9.18 51.56
CA GLU A 135 -40.59 8.54 50.83
C GLU A 135 -40.18 8.05 49.43
N GLN A 136 -39.32 8.78 48.72
CA GLN A 136 -38.83 8.43 47.38
C GLN A 136 -37.81 7.29 47.45
N MET A 137 -36.92 7.28 48.46
CA MET A 137 -36.04 6.13 48.71
C MET A 137 -36.83 4.88 49.11
N GLU A 138 -37.85 5.03 49.94
CA GLU A 138 -38.73 3.91 50.28
C GLU A 138 -39.49 3.39 49.05
N GLN A 139 -39.88 4.28 48.13
CA GLN A 139 -40.51 3.92 46.86
C GLN A 139 -39.55 3.17 45.93
N ILE A 140 -38.30 3.61 45.81
CA ILE A 140 -37.25 2.92 45.05
C ILE A 140 -36.95 1.55 45.67
N TYR A 141 -36.89 1.45 47.00
CA TYR A 141 -36.70 0.18 47.70
C TYR A 141 -37.87 -0.78 47.48
N ARG A 142 -39.11 -0.29 47.55
CA ARG A 142 -40.30 -1.10 47.23
C ARG A 142 -40.29 -1.57 45.77
N GLN A 143 -39.89 -0.72 44.83
CA GLN A 143 -39.78 -1.09 43.41
C GLN A 143 -38.68 -2.12 43.17
N THR A 144 -37.50 -1.95 43.77
CA THR A 144 -36.40 -2.94 43.68
C THR A 144 -36.79 -4.27 44.31
N LEU A 145 -37.50 -4.28 45.43
CA LEU A 145 -37.99 -5.49 46.07
C LEU A 145 -39.09 -6.19 45.24
N GLN A 146 -39.97 -5.42 44.58
CA GLN A 146 -40.94 -5.94 43.62
C GLN A 146 -40.26 -6.57 42.40
N THR A 147 -39.26 -5.90 41.81
CA THR A 147 -38.51 -6.45 40.68
C THR A 147 -37.71 -7.70 41.06
N TYR A 148 -37.12 -7.74 42.26
CA TYR A 148 -36.46 -8.94 42.78
C TYR A 148 -37.46 -10.09 42.95
N LYS A 149 -38.64 -9.82 43.54
CA LYS A 149 -39.69 -10.84 43.67
C LYS A 149 -40.12 -11.37 42.30
N LEU A 150 -40.35 -10.50 41.31
CA LEU A 150 -40.68 -10.90 39.95
C LEU A 150 -39.59 -11.77 39.31
N ARG A 151 -38.30 -11.42 39.48
CA ARG A 151 -37.19 -12.25 39.00
C ARG A 151 -37.13 -13.61 39.70
N ARG A 152 -37.36 -13.64 41.01
CA ARG A 152 -37.40 -14.89 41.79
C ARG A 152 -38.55 -15.78 41.32
N ASP A 153 -39.74 -15.21 41.14
CA ASP A 153 -40.91 -15.94 40.66
C ASP A 153 -40.69 -16.49 39.24
N ASP A 154 -40.08 -15.70 38.34
CA ASP A 154 -39.71 -16.14 36.98
C ASP A 154 -38.66 -17.28 37.01
N ILE A 155 -37.64 -17.19 37.88
CA ILE A 155 -36.66 -18.29 38.07
C ILE A 155 -37.37 -19.55 38.60
N MET A 156 -38.24 -19.41 39.59
CA MET A 156 -39.00 -20.53 40.15
C MET A 156 -39.90 -21.18 39.10
N GLU A 157 -40.56 -20.37 38.27
CA GLU A 157 -41.40 -20.87 37.19
C GLU A 157 -40.58 -21.59 36.11
N ARG A 158 -39.44 -21.03 35.68
CA ARG A 158 -38.54 -21.68 34.73
C ARG A 158 -37.99 -23.00 35.27
N ARG A 159 -37.61 -23.05 36.55
CA ARG A 159 -37.19 -24.28 37.23
C ARG A 159 -38.33 -25.31 37.23
N ALA A 160 -39.54 -24.92 37.64
CA ALA A 160 -40.70 -25.80 37.64
C ALA A 160 -41.00 -26.36 36.25
N ARG A 161 -40.98 -25.52 35.20
CA ARG A 161 -41.15 -25.95 33.80
C ARG A 161 -40.07 -26.95 33.39
N THR A 162 -38.79 -26.63 33.64
CA THR A 162 -37.66 -27.51 33.31
C THR A 162 -37.76 -28.85 34.01
N THR A 163 -38.13 -28.87 35.30
CA THR A 163 -38.32 -30.12 36.05
C THR A 163 -39.46 -30.97 35.50
N ALA A 164 -40.57 -30.33 35.10
CA ALA A 164 -41.69 -31.03 34.47
C ALA A 164 -41.30 -31.60 33.10
N ASP A 165 -40.52 -30.86 32.32
CA ASP A 165 -40.00 -31.32 31.03
C ASP A 165 -39.05 -32.50 31.20
N VAL A 166 -38.11 -32.43 32.15
CA VAL A 166 -37.19 -33.53 32.49
C VAL A 166 -37.97 -34.79 32.88
N GLN A 167 -38.95 -34.67 33.78
CA GLN A 167 -39.81 -35.80 34.17
C GLN A 167 -40.57 -36.39 32.98
N SER A 168 -41.10 -35.54 32.09
CA SER A 168 -41.77 -35.96 30.85
C SER A 168 -40.83 -36.73 29.91
N TYR A 169 -39.57 -36.30 29.78
CA TYR A 169 -38.56 -37.02 28.99
C TYR A 169 -38.15 -38.33 29.65
N GLU A 170 -37.94 -38.35 30.96
CA GLU A 170 -37.64 -39.57 31.72
C GLU A 170 -38.74 -40.62 31.58
N ASP A 171 -40.00 -40.21 31.64
CA ASP A 171 -41.15 -41.09 31.45
C ASP A 171 -41.21 -41.65 30.03
N LYS A 172 -40.92 -40.84 29.00
CA LYS A 172 -40.82 -41.31 27.61
C LYS A 172 -39.68 -42.30 27.43
N VAL A 173 -38.51 -42.03 28.01
CA VAL A 173 -37.34 -42.93 27.96
C VAL A 173 -37.66 -44.25 28.67
N ARG A 174 -38.35 -44.20 29.82
CA ARG A 174 -38.77 -45.40 30.54
C ARG A 174 -39.74 -46.25 29.72
N LYS A 175 -40.78 -45.64 29.14
CA LYS A 175 -41.75 -46.34 28.28
C LYS A 175 -41.09 -47.01 27.09
N THR A 176 -40.25 -46.29 26.36
CA THR A 176 -39.52 -46.83 25.20
C THR A 176 -38.53 -47.94 25.59
N ARG A 177 -37.88 -47.82 26.76
CA ARG A 177 -37.02 -48.88 27.30
C ARG A 177 -37.81 -50.14 27.64
N ASP A 178 -38.96 -50.00 28.26
CA ASP A 178 -39.82 -51.12 28.63
C ASP A 178 -40.41 -51.80 27.38
N GLU A 179 -40.83 -51.02 26.39
CA GLU A 179 -41.29 -51.53 25.08
C GLU A 179 -40.17 -52.29 24.36
N ASN A 180 -38.96 -51.74 24.30
CA ASN A 180 -37.80 -52.41 23.71
C ASN A 180 -37.47 -53.73 24.45
N ALA A 181 -37.51 -53.73 25.78
CA ALA A 181 -37.29 -54.94 26.56
C ALA A 181 -38.37 -56.00 26.30
N ARG A 182 -39.64 -55.60 26.17
CA ARG A 182 -40.74 -56.50 25.80
C ARG A 182 -40.52 -57.13 24.42
N VAL A 183 -40.27 -56.31 23.41
CA VAL A 183 -40.04 -56.78 22.03
C VAL A 183 -38.81 -57.70 21.95
N PHE A 184 -37.74 -57.38 22.67
CA PHE A 184 -36.54 -58.22 22.70
C PHE A 184 -36.79 -59.56 23.40
N ASN A 185 -37.52 -59.57 24.52
CA ASN A 185 -37.88 -60.81 25.20
C ASN A 185 -38.81 -61.69 24.35
N GLU A 186 -39.79 -61.10 23.66
CA GLU A 186 -40.63 -61.83 22.70
C GLU A 186 -39.81 -62.46 21.57
N LEU A 187 -38.77 -61.77 21.08
CA LEU A 187 -37.86 -62.34 20.09
C LEU A 187 -37.12 -63.55 20.66
N LEU A 188 -36.58 -63.45 21.88
CA LEU A 188 -35.88 -64.55 22.53
C LEU A 188 -36.79 -65.76 22.78
N ASP A 189 -38.04 -65.53 23.16
CA ASP A 189 -39.00 -66.62 23.38
C ASP A 189 -39.37 -67.31 22.06
N ARG A 190 -39.60 -66.55 20.98
CA ARG A 190 -39.79 -67.12 19.64
C ARG A 190 -38.56 -67.91 19.16
N GLU A 191 -37.35 -67.40 19.40
CA GLU A 191 -36.11 -68.12 19.07
C GLU A 191 -35.98 -69.43 19.84
N ARG A 192 -36.33 -69.45 21.13
CA ARG A 192 -36.36 -70.68 21.95
C ARG A 192 -37.38 -71.69 21.44
N GLU A 193 -38.59 -71.24 21.11
CA GLU A 193 -39.64 -72.09 20.54
C GLU A 193 -39.16 -72.75 19.24
N VAL A 194 -38.60 -71.97 18.32
CA VAL A 194 -38.07 -72.50 17.04
C VAL A 194 -36.89 -73.46 17.30
N ALA A 195 -36.01 -73.13 18.26
CA ALA A 195 -34.80 -73.89 18.51
C ALA A 195 -35.05 -75.27 19.16
N THR A 196 -36.11 -75.45 19.95
CA THR A 196 -36.44 -76.74 20.60
C THR A 196 -36.76 -77.88 19.63
N GLY A 197 -37.03 -77.59 18.35
CA GLY A 197 -37.25 -78.58 17.28
C GLY A 197 -36.07 -78.79 16.33
N LEU A 198 -34.99 -78.00 16.44
CA LEU A 198 -33.88 -78.03 15.50
C LEU A 198 -32.94 -79.22 15.74
N ILE A 199 -32.38 -79.73 14.64
CA ILE A 199 -31.46 -80.86 14.61
C ILE A 199 -30.14 -80.40 13.97
N TYR A 200 -29.01 -80.80 14.55
CA TYR A 200 -27.69 -80.52 13.97
C TYR A 200 -27.53 -81.27 12.64
N THR A 201 -27.25 -80.54 11.56
CA THR A 201 -27.08 -81.09 10.21
C THR A 201 -25.93 -82.12 10.11
N LYS A 202 -24.88 -81.95 10.91
CA LYS A 202 -23.68 -82.82 10.91
C LYS A 202 -23.78 -84.05 11.81
N THR A 203 -24.60 -83.98 12.87
CA THR A 203 -24.63 -85.00 13.92
C THR A 203 -25.99 -85.70 14.02
N GLY A 204 -27.03 -85.17 13.36
CA GLY A 204 -28.40 -85.70 13.40
C GLY A 204 -29.08 -85.63 14.78
N GLY A 205 -28.39 -85.11 15.81
CA GLY A 205 -28.92 -84.94 17.16
C GLY A 205 -29.69 -83.64 17.32
N LYS A 206 -30.74 -83.66 18.14
CA LYS A 206 -31.50 -82.45 18.51
C LYS A 206 -30.60 -81.47 19.26
N ILE A 207 -30.81 -80.18 19.06
CA ILE A 207 -30.12 -79.15 19.84
C ILE A 207 -30.56 -79.29 21.30
N THR A 208 -29.59 -79.44 22.20
CA THR A 208 -29.88 -79.54 23.64
C THR A 208 -30.33 -78.18 24.19
N GLU A 209 -31.29 -78.19 25.10
CA GLU A 209 -31.78 -76.99 25.79
C GLU A 209 -30.66 -76.17 26.44
N ARG A 210 -29.63 -76.84 26.98
CA ARG A 210 -28.42 -76.19 27.52
C ARG A 210 -27.67 -75.35 26.47
N ALA A 211 -27.56 -75.85 25.24
CA ALA A 211 -26.90 -75.14 24.15
C ALA A 211 -27.73 -73.93 23.67
N ILE A 212 -29.06 -74.06 23.66
CA ILE A 212 -29.98 -72.95 23.34
C ILE A 212 -29.83 -71.85 24.39
N ASN A 213 -29.88 -72.20 25.68
CA ASN A 213 -29.74 -71.23 26.78
C ASN A 213 -28.38 -70.52 26.76
N GLU A 214 -27.30 -71.20 26.38
CA GLU A 214 -25.98 -70.60 26.27
C GLU A 214 -25.88 -69.61 25.08
N ILE A 215 -26.54 -69.91 23.96
CA ILE A 215 -26.63 -68.99 22.82
C ILE A 215 -27.48 -67.77 23.20
N THR A 216 -28.63 -67.97 23.85
CA THR A 216 -29.50 -66.88 24.33
C THR A 216 -28.77 -65.98 25.30
N ARG A 217 -28.01 -66.53 26.27
CA ARG A 217 -27.18 -65.74 27.17
C ARG A 217 -26.16 -64.88 26.41
N ARG A 218 -25.48 -65.46 25.42
CA ARG A 218 -24.54 -64.72 24.57
C ARG A 218 -25.20 -63.61 23.76
N GLN A 219 -26.42 -63.82 23.25
CA GLN A 219 -27.17 -62.79 22.55
C GLN A 219 -27.56 -61.63 23.48
N VAL A 220 -28.07 -61.92 24.67
CA VAL A 220 -28.41 -60.90 25.69
C VAL A 220 -27.19 -60.06 26.06
N LEU A 221 -26.06 -60.72 26.38
CA LEU A 221 -24.81 -60.02 26.71
C LEU A 221 -24.32 -59.13 25.56
N ARG A 222 -24.34 -59.64 24.32
CA ARG A 222 -23.95 -58.82 23.15
C ARG A 222 -24.90 -57.65 22.92
N HIS A 223 -26.20 -57.85 23.14
CA HIS A 223 -27.19 -56.79 23.00
C HIS A 223 -26.94 -55.65 24.00
N GLU A 224 -26.66 -55.98 25.26
CA GLU A 224 -26.30 -55.00 26.29
C GLU A 224 -25.02 -54.22 25.92
N ILE A 225 -23.99 -54.91 25.43
CA ILE A 225 -22.74 -54.27 24.97
C ILE A 225 -23.02 -53.31 23.80
N VAL A 226 -23.84 -53.73 22.81
CA VAL A 226 -24.17 -52.90 21.65
C VAL A 226 -24.97 -51.66 22.06
N ILE A 227 -25.95 -51.79 22.97
CA ILE A 227 -26.70 -50.64 23.49
C ILE A 227 -25.76 -49.66 24.19
N ARG A 228 -24.89 -50.17 25.07
CA ARG A 228 -23.92 -49.34 25.80
C ARG A 228 -22.98 -48.60 24.85
N ASN A 229 -22.44 -49.29 23.85
CA ASN A 229 -21.53 -48.68 22.88
C ASN A 229 -22.24 -47.64 22.01
N ARG A 230 -23.46 -47.92 21.55
CA ARG A 230 -24.27 -46.94 20.81
C ARG A 230 -24.55 -45.68 21.62
N TYR A 231 -24.90 -45.84 22.89
CA TYR A 231 -25.12 -44.72 23.80
C TYR A 231 -23.84 -43.89 23.97
N LYS A 232 -22.68 -44.52 24.18
CA LYS A 232 -21.38 -43.85 24.24
C LYS A 232 -21.06 -43.09 22.94
N CYS A 233 -21.26 -43.70 21.79
CA CYS A 233 -21.03 -43.04 20.49
C CYS A 233 -21.92 -41.80 20.33
N LEU A 234 -23.19 -41.88 20.72
CA LEU A 234 -24.12 -40.77 20.64
C LEU A 234 -23.67 -39.60 21.52
N ILE A 235 -23.25 -39.85 22.76
CA ILE A 235 -22.72 -38.82 23.66
C ILE A 235 -21.47 -38.16 23.07
N LEU A 236 -20.55 -38.96 22.53
CA LEU A 236 -19.32 -38.44 21.93
C LEU A 236 -19.61 -37.57 20.70
N GLN A 237 -20.62 -37.92 19.90
CA GLN A 237 -21.06 -37.10 18.77
C GLN A 237 -21.59 -35.74 19.25
N TYR A 238 -22.48 -35.71 20.24
CA TYR A 238 -22.98 -34.45 20.80
C TYR A 238 -21.87 -33.60 21.40
N ARG A 239 -20.92 -34.21 22.13
CA ARG A 239 -19.78 -33.48 22.70
C ARG A 239 -18.87 -32.90 21.60
N LEU A 240 -18.68 -33.62 20.50
CA LEU A 240 -17.93 -33.13 19.36
C LEU A 240 -18.66 -31.97 18.68
N GLU A 241 -19.97 -32.06 18.52
CA GLU A 241 -20.80 -30.97 17.98
C GLU A 241 -20.73 -29.72 18.85
N ASP A 242 -20.84 -29.86 20.17
CA ASP A 242 -20.74 -28.76 21.13
C ASP A 242 -19.35 -28.10 21.10
N LEU A 243 -18.29 -28.92 21.09
CA LEU A 243 -16.92 -28.42 20.93
C LEU A 243 -16.74 -27.67 19.61
N ASN A 244 -17.30 -28.17 18.51
CA ASN A 244 -17.24 -27.51 17.20
C ASN A 244 -18.06 -26.22 17.15
N SER A 245 -19.17 -26.09 17.88
CA SER A 245 -19.85 -24.79 18.03
C SER A 245 -18.98 -23.82 18.81
N GLN A 246 -18.43 -24.24 19.95
CA GLN A 246 -17.56 -23.38 20.77
C GLN A 246 -16.31 -22.92 19.99
N LEU A 247 -15.73 -23.81 19.18
CA LEU A 247 -14.59 -23.48 18.32
C LEU A 247 -14.99 -22.45 17.26
N ARG A 248 -16.15 -22.62 16.62
CA ARG A 248 -16.68 -21.62 15.66
C ARG A 248 -16.97 -20.28 16.31
N ASP A 249 -17.50 -20.28 17.54
CA ASP A 249 -17.76 -19.05 18.29
C ASP A 249 -16.45 -18.34 18.67
N LEU A 250 -15.38 -19.09 18.96
CA LEU A 250 -14.03 -18.55 19.20
C LEU A 250 -13.33 -18.06 17.92
N GLU A 251 -13.55 -18.73 16.79
CA GLU A 251 -13.02 -18.33 15.48
C GLU A 251 -13.72 -17.09 14.93
N ALA A 252 -14.96 -16.83 15.34
CA ALA A 252 -15.71 -15.63 15.00
C ALA A 252 -15.18 -14.44 15.82
N LEU A 253 -14.37 -13.59 15.20
CA LEU A 253 -13.88 -12.34 15.79
C LEU A 253 -14.95 -11.23 15.78
N GLY A 254 -16.10 -11.47 15.16
CA GLY A 254 -17.22 -10.54 15.01
C GLY A 254 -18.27 -11.06 14.03
N GLU A 255 -19.26 -10.23 13.72
CA GLU A 255 -20.36 -10.61 12.83
C GLU A 255 -19.85 -10.87 11.40
N GLY A 256 -19.79 -12.14 11.02
CA GLY A 256 -19.38 -12.59 9.68
C GLY A 256 -17.87 -12.50 9.39
N MET A 257 -17.03 -12.31 10.41
CA MET A 257 -15.57 -12.20 10.24
C MET A 257 -14.86 -13.30 11.03
N THR A 258 -14.21 -14.20 10.31
CA THR A 258 -13.39 -15.27 10.89
C THR A 258 -11.96 -14.77 11.13
N THR A 259 -11.22 -15.39 12.05
CA THR A 259 -9.76 -15.21 12.19
C THR A 259 -9.02 -15.28 10.85
N MET A 260 -9.38 -16.24 10.00
CA MET A 260 -8.81 -16.41 8.66
C MET A 260 -9.08 -15.21 7.74
N ASP A 261 -10.27 -14.62 7.80
CA ASP A 261 -10.63 -13.45 6.99
C ASP A 261 -9.82 -12.21 7.42
N TYR A 262 -9.58 -12.07 8.72
CA TYR A 262 -8.72 -11.02 9.26
C TYR A 262 -7.27 -11.18 8.78
N GLU A 263 -6.72 -12.40 8.82
CA GLU A 263 -5.38 -12.67 8.30
C GLU A 263 -5.27 -12.37 6.80
N ALA A 264 -6.28 -12.78 6.01
CA ALA A 264 -6.34 -12.47 4.59
C ALA A 264 -6.35 -10.96 4.33
N LEU A 265 -7.15 -10.21 5.10
CA LEU A 265 -7.20 -8.75 5.03
C LEU A 265 -5.87 -8.12 5.45
N HIS A 266 -5.23 -8.64 6.50
CA HIS A 266 -3.94 -8.15 6.98
C HIS A 266 -2.83 -8.35 5.93
N VAL A 267 -2.79 -9.51 5.28
CA VAL A 267 -1.87 -9.79 4.17
C VAL A 267 -2.14 -8.84 2.99
N ALA A 268 -3.42 -8.60 2.66
CA ALA A 268 -3.78 -7.64 1.62
C ALA A 268 -3.34 -6.21 1.97
N GLN A 269 -3.47 -5.80 3.24
CA GLN A 269 -3.00 -4.50 3.73
C GLN A 269 -1.48 -4.37 3.62
N ILE A 270 -0.72 -5.40 4.02
CA ILE A 270 0.75 -5.43 3.86
C ILE A 270 1.12 -5.27 2.38
N ASN A 271 0.49 -6.02 1.48
CA ASN A 271 0.74 -5.92 0.04
C ASN A 271 0.42 -4.53 -0.53
N CYS A 272 -0.68 -3.90 -0.07
CA CYS A 272 -1.00 -2.52 -0.46
C CYS A 272 0.05 -1.53 0.03
N ARG A 273 0.58 -1.70 1.25
CA ARG A 273 1.67 -0.89 1.78
C ARG A 273 2.96 -1.06 0.97
N ASP A 274 3.34 -2.30 0.64
CA ASP A 274 4.54 -2.56 -0.16
C ASP A 274 4.45 -1.92 -1.55
N LYS A 275 3.25 -1.88 -2.15
CA LYS A 275 3.00 -1.19 -3.41
C LYS A 275 3.10 0.33 -3.28
N LEU A 276 2.64 0.91 -2.18
CA LEU A 276 2.81 2.35 -1.90
C LEU A 276 4.29 2.68 -1.76
N ASP A 277 5.04 1.89 -0.98
CA ASP A 277 6.47 2.08 -0.81
C ASP A 277 7.23 2.01 -2.15
N GLU A 278 6.83 1.12 -3.06
CA GLU A 278 7.44 1.07 -4.40
C GLU A 278 7.11 2.32 -5.24
N ARG A 279 5.88 2.83 -5.17
CA ARG A 279 5.51 4.10 -5.84
C ARG A 279 6.29 5.27 -5.25
N ASP A 280 6.48 5.32 -3.95
CA ASP A 280 7.27 6.37 -3.30
C ASP A 280 8.74 6.32 -3.73
N ARG A 281 9.33 5.13 -3.86
CA ARG A 281 10.68 4.96 -4.44
C ARG A 281 10.74 5.44 -5.89
N GLU A 282 9.72 5.17 -6.70
CA GLU A 282 9.65 5.67 -8.08
C GLU A 282 9.50 7.19 -8.15
N LEU A 283 8.65 7.78 -7.30
CA LEU A 283 8.51 9.23 -7.18
C LEU A 283 9.83 9.89 -6.77
N GLU A 284 10.58 9.26 -5.86
CA GLU A 284 11.88 9.79 -5.43
C GLU A 284 12.93 9.72 -6.56
N LYS A 285 12.92 8.65 -7.37
CA LYS A 285 13.73 8.58 -8.60
C LYS A 285 13.37 9.70 -9.58
N LEU A 286 12.08 9.99 -9.76
CA LEU A 286 11.63 11.06 -10.64
C LEU A 286 12.01 12.44 -10.11
N ARG A 287 11.85 12.69 -8.80
CA ARG A 287 12.31 13.92 -8.14
C ARG A 287 13.80 14.12 -8.31
N SER A 288 14.60 13.08 -8.10
CA SER A 288 16.05 13.10 -8.33
C SER A 288 16.40 13.44 -9.78
N LYS A 289 15.68 12.87 -10.76
CA LYS A 289 15.89 13.18 -12.18
C LYS A 289 15.49 14.61 -12.53
N ILE A 290 14.39 15.12 -11.98
CA ILE A 290 13.98 16.52 -12.14
C ILE A 290 15.06 17.44 -11.58
N ALA A 291 15.57 17.16 -10.36
CA ALA A 291 16.64 17.95 -9.76
C ALA A 291 17.91 17.98 -10.62
N GLN A 292 18.31 16.83 -11.20
CA GLN A 292 19.43 16.77 -12.14
C GLN A 292 19.21 17.64 -13.39
N VAL A 293 18.01 17.60 -13.97
CA VAL A 293 17.66 18.41 -15.15
C VAL A 293 17.64 19.90 -14.79
N VAL A 294 17.05 20.28 -13.65
CA VAL A 294 17.03 21.67 -13.16
C VAL A 294 18.45 22.19 -12.93
N ASN A 295 19.32 21.40 -12.30
CA ASN A 295 20.73 21.75 -12.14
C ASN A 295 21.44 21.89 -13.50
N GLY A 296 21.17 20.99 -14.44
CA GLY A 296 21.67 21.12 -15.82
C GLY A 296 21.23 22.41 -16.50
N ILE A 297 19.95 22.78 -16.39
CA ILE A 297 19.42 24.04 -16.92
C ILE A 297 20.08 25.24 -16.25
N ALA A 298 20.30 25.20 -14.92
CA ALA A 298 21.01 26.26 -14.21
C ALA A 298 22.43 26.45 -14.75
N HIS A 299 23.18 25.37 -14.97
CA HIS A 299 24.50 25.43 -15.59
C HIS A 299 24.48 25.97 -17.03
N TYR A 300 23.46 25.63 -17.83
CA TYR A 300 23.33 26.20 -19.17
C TYR A 300 23.03 27.69 -19.13
N LYS A 301 22.17 28.14 -18.22
CA LYS A 301 21.89 29.57 -18.01
C LYS A 301 23.13 30.35 -17.57
N GLU A 302 23.92 29.79 -16.67
CA GLU A 302 25.19 30.39 -16.24
C GLU A 302 26.17 30.55 -17.42
N LYS A 303 26.30 29.51 -18.26
CA LYS A 303 27.12 29.59 -19.48
C LYS A 303 26.58 30.61 -20.48
N GLU A 304 25.26 30.67 -20.65
CA GLU A 304 24.60 31.64 -21.52
C GLU A 304 24.89 33.07 -21.05
N THR A 305 24.82 33.34 -19.74
CA THR A 305 25.15 34.67 -19.20
C THR A 305 26.63 35.02 -19.42
N CYS A 306 27.56 34.09 -19.19
CA CYS A 306 28.98 34.36 -19.47
C CYS A 306 29.25 34.61 -20.96
N LEU A 307 28.63 33.83 -21.86
CA LEU A 307 28.78 34.04 -23.30
C LEU A 307 28.17 35.36 -23.77
N ALA A 308 27.06 35.80 -23.15
CA ALA A 308 26.47 37.10 -23.44
C ALA A 308 27.44 38.24 -23.04
N GLU A 309 28.06 38.15 -21.86
CA GLU A 309 29.09 39.10 -21.42
C GLU A 309 30.30 39.13 -22.38
N ASP A 310 30.77 37.95 -22.83
CA ASP A 310 31.86 37.86 -23.82
C ASP A 310 31.48 38.49 -25.18
N ILE A 311 30.25 38.26 -25.65
CA ILE A 311 29.75 38.87 -26.89
C ILE A 311 29.69 40.40 -26.76
N GLU A 312 29.15 40.91 -25.65
CA GLU A 312 29.08 42.35 -25.39
C GLU A 312 30.48 42.98 -25.37
N PHE A 313 31.46 42.29 -24.77
CA PHE A 313 32.85 42.72 -24.76
C PHE A 313 33.45 42.77 -26.18
N GLU A 314 33.29 41.72 -26.99
CA GLU A 314 33.80 41.68 -28.36
C GLU A 314 33.11 42.71 -29.28
N GLU A 315 31.81 42.97 -29.08
CA GLU A 315 31.08 44.03 -29.79
C GLU A 315 31.65 45.41 -29.45
N HIS A 316 32.02 45.64 -28.18
CA HIS A 316 32.67 46.87 -27.76
C HIS A 316 34.04 47.04 -28.43
N GLU A 317 34.91 46.03 -28.39
CA GLU A 317 36.23 46.06 -29.06
C GLU A 317 36.10 46.30 -30.57
N LEU A 318 35.14 45.64 -31.22
CA LEU A 318 34.87 45.84 -32.64
C LEU A 318 34.44 47.28 -32.95
N ASN A 319 33.60 47.88 -32.11
CA ASN A 319 33.19 49.27 -32.25
C ASN A 319 34.38 50.23 -32.08
N GLU A 320 35.25 50.01 -31.09
CA GLU A 320 36.46 50.81 -30.92
C GLU A 320 37.36 50.76 -32.16
N HIS A 321 37.58 49.57 -32.72
CA HIS A 321 38.34 49.42 -33.96
C HIS A 321 37.66 50.08 -35.17
N CYS A 322 36.33 50.03 -35.25
CA CYS A 322 35.59 50.74 -36.30
C CYS A 322 35.76 52.25 -36.18
N GLU A 323 35.68 52.80 -34.96
CA GLU A 323 35.94 54.22 -34.72
C GLU A 323 37.36 54.62 -35.09
N GLN A 324 38.36 53.81 -34.71
CA GLN A 324 39.75 54.04 -35.09
C GLN A 324 39.91 54.04 -36.62
N ALA A 325 39.28 53.08 -37.32
CA ALA A 325 39.32 53.01 -38.78
C ALA A 325 38.65 54.23 -39.44
N ILE A 326 37.55 54.74 -38.88
CA ILE A 326 36.90 55.97 -39.33
C ILE A 326 37.85 57.17 -39.16
N ARG A 327 38.47 57.34 -37.99
CA ARG A 327 39.44 58.42 -37.73
C ARG A 327 40.60 58.41 -38.72
N VAL A 328 41.19 57.23 -38.98
CA VAL A 328 42.27 57.08 -39.96
C VAL A 328 41.79 57.44 -41.37
N ARG A 329 40.59 57.01 -41.77
CA ARG A 329 40.00 57.38 -43.08
C ARG A 329 39.79 58.89 -43.19
N GLU A 330 39.31 59.54 -42.14
CA GLU A 330 39.16 61.00 -42.10
C GLU A 330 40.50 61.72 -42.23
N ASP A 331 41.53 61.26 -41.54
CA ASP A 331 42.87 61.87 -41.61
C ASP A 331 43.51 61.69 -42.99
N VAL A 332 43.35 60.50 -43.60
CA VAL A 332 43.77 60.26 -44.99
C VAL A 332 43.01 61.18 -45.96
N ASN A 333 41.70 61.38 -45.76
CA ASN A 333 40.93 62.32 -46.56
C ASN A 333 41.42 63.77 -46.40
N LYS A 334 41.75 64.21 -45.18
CA LYS A 334 42.35 65.54 -44.93
C LYS A 334 43.68 65.68 -45.66
N LEU A 335 44.55 64.67 -45.61
CA LEU A 335 45.83 64.66 -46.34
C LEU A 335 45.62 64.70 -47.86
N HIS A 336 44.64 63.99 -48.41
CA HIS A 336 44.30 64.07 -49.82
C HIS A 336 43.83 65.46 -50.25
N LEU A 337 43.06 66.15 -49.41
CA LEU A 337 42.65 67.54 -49.65
C LEU A 337 43.86 68.48 -49.66
N ILE A 338 44.75 68.37 -48.66
CA ILE A 338 45.99 69.16 -48.60
C ILE A 338 46.85 68.91 -49.84
N LEU A 339 47.04 67.64 -50.22
CA LEU A 339 47.81 67.28 -51.41
C LEU A 339 47.20 67.86 -52.69
N ARG A 340 45.87 67.86 -52.81
CA ARG A 340 45.15 68.48 -53.94
C ARG A 340 45.42 69.98 -54.02
N ASP A 341 45.39 70.67 -52.90
CA ASP A 341 45.64 72.11 -52.85
C ASP A 341 47.11 72.45 -53.11
N LEU A 342 48.05 71.64 -52.61
CA LEU A 342 49.47 71.75 -52.94
C LEU A 342 49.72 71.52 -54.43
N ARG A 343 49.07 70.53 -55.05
CA ARG A 343 49.17 70.30 -56.51
C ARG A 343 48.65 71.50 -57.30
N ARG A 344 47.48 72.04 -56.92
CA ARG A 344 46.95 73.26 -57.54
C ARG A 344 47.89 74.45 -57.39
N ALA A 345 48.46 74.66 -56.22
CA ALA A 345 49.41 75.74 -55.96
C ALA A 345 50.70 75.56 -56.76
N HIS A 346 51.22 74.33 -56.84
CA HIS A 346 52.36 73.98 -57.68
C HIS A 346 52.07 74.23 -59.17
N ASP A 347 50.91 73.79 -59.67
CA ASP A 347 50.53 74.00 -61.06
C ASP A 347 50.32 75.49 -61.38
N ALA A 348 49.74 76.26 -60.46
CA ALA A 348 49.66 77.72 -60.58
C ALA A 348 51.07 78.34 -60.66
N LYS A 349 52.00 77.93 -59.79
CA LYS A 349 53.40 78.41 -59.85
C LYS A 349 54.13 77.96 -61.11
N ARG A 350 53.84 76.76 -61.61
CA ARG A 350 54.33 76.27 -62.88
C ARG A 350 53.82 77.13 -64.05
N HIS A 351 52.55 77.54 -64.00
CA HIS A 351 51.97 78.46 -64.97
C HIS A 351 52.61 79.86 -64.87
N ASP A 352 52.77 80.40 -63.66
CA ASP A 352 53.43 81.70 -63.41
C ASP A 352 54.88 81.71 -63.95
N ALA A 353 55.61 80.60 -63.77
CA ALA A 353 56.99 80.45 -64.26
C ALA A 353 57.09 80.24 -65.78
N GLY A 354 55.97 80.03 -66.47
CA GLY A 354 55.86 79.98 -67.92
C GLY A 354 56.85 79.01 -68.59
N LEU A 355 57.55 79.49 -69.61
CA LEU A 355 58.44 78.68 -70.44
C LEU A 355 59.66 78.13 -69.67
N LEU A 356 60.01 78.73 -68.51
CA LEU A 356 61.15 78.31 -67.68
C LEU A 356 60.98 76.88 -67.14
N MET A 357 59.74 76.50 -66.76
CA MET A 357 59.42 75.16 -66.28
C MET A 357 59.08 74.18 -67.42
N ALA A 358 58.93 74.67 -68.64
CA ALA A 358 58.73 73.88 -69.86
C ALA A 358 60.07 73.61 -70.57
N GLN A 359 61.02 73.04 -69.83
CA GLN A 359 62.36 72.71 -70.33
C GLN A 359 62.38 71.90 -71.65
N PRO A 360 61.44 70.96 -71.93
CA PRO A 360 61.40 70.28 -73.22
C PRO A 360 61.16 71.25 -74.39
N VAL A 361 60.23 72.19 -74.21
CA VAL A 361 59.86 73.20 -75.23
C VAL A 361 61.01 74.18 -75.45
N LEU A 362 61.72 74.60 -74.39
CA LEU A 362 62.92 75.42 -74.52
C LEU A 362 64.03 74.71 -75.31
N ARG A 363 64.24 73.42 -75.06
CA ARG A 363 65.22 72.60 -75.80
C ARG A 363 64.85 72.47 -77.27
N GLU A 364 63.56 72.37 -77.59
CA GLU A 364 63.08 72.36 -78.98
C GLU A 364 63.26 73.72 -79.67
N MET A 365 62.98 74.82 -78.97
CA MET A 365 63.22 76.16 -79.49
C MET A 365 64.71 76.44 -79.74
N GLU A 366 65.60 75.96 -78.86
CA GLU A 366 67.05 76.04 -79.07
C GLU A 366 67.47 75.25 -80.32
N LYS A 367 66.89 74.07 -80.54
CA LYS A 367 67.14 73.28 -81.75
C LYS A 367 66.65 74.00 -83.01
N THR A 368 65.47 74.62 -82.99
CA THR A 368 64.94 75.34 -84.16
C THR A 368 65.71 76.63 -84.44
N MET A 369 66.18 77.35 -83.42
CA MET A 369 67.07 78.49 -83.61
C MET A 369 68.38 78.09 -84.29
N LYS A 370 69.03 77.02 -83.82
CA LYS A 370 70.24 76.49 -84.47
C LYS A 370 69.98 76.10 -85.92
N LEU A 371 68.82 75.50 -86.21
CA LEU A 371 68.42 75.18 -87.58
C LEU A 371 68.20 76.43 -88.44
N LEU A 372 67.57 77.47 -87.88
CA LEU A 372 67.38 78.75 -88.58
C LEU A 372 68.70 79.45 -88.88
N ASP A 373 69.67 79.38 -87.97
CA ASP A 373 71.01 79.93 -88.20
C ASP A 373 71.73 79.21 -89.35
N VAL A 374 71.59 77.89 -89.44
CA VAL A 374 72.07 77.11 -90.60
C VAL A 374 71.41 77.58 -91.90
N LEU A 375 70.08 77.68 -91.92
CA LEU A 375 69.35 78.17 -93.10
C LEU A 375 69.72 79.62 -93.47
N ARG A 376 70.05 80.46 -92.49
CA ARG A 376 70.51 81.83 -92.72
C ARG A 376 71.86 81.87 -93.40
N ASN A 377 72.80 81.02 -92.95
CA ASN A 377 74.10 80.86 -93.58
C ASN A 377 73.93 80.34 -95.02
N ASP A 378 73.03 79.37 -95.25
CA ASP A 378 72.72 78.88 -96.59
C ASP A 378 72.17 79.98 -97.51
N ILE A 379 71.28 80.84 -97.00
CA ILE A 379 70.77 82.01 -97.75
C ILE A 379 71.91 83.01 -98.04
N GLU A 380 72.86 83.18 -97.12
CA GLU A 380 74.01 84.07 -97.32
C GLU A 380 74.98 83.52 -98.36
N ILE A 381 75.21 82.21 -98.38
CA ILE A 381 75.93 81.51 -99.45
C ILE A 381 75.22 81.73 -100.79
N ILE A 382 73.90 81.53 -100.86
CA ILE A 382 73.11 81.76 -102.07
C ILE A 382 73.15 83.24 -102.51
N LYS A 383 73.15 84.19 -101.57
CA LYS A 383 73.30 85.63 -101.91
C LYS A 383 74.69 85.96 -102.45
N GLN A 384 75.74 85.32 -101.94
CA GLN A 384 77.09 85.45 -102.50
C GLN A 384 77.18 84.84 -103.90
N GLU A 385 76.47 83.73 -104.14
CA GLU A 385 76.33 83.10 -105.46
C GLU A 385 75.61 84.04 -106.45
N ILE A 386 74.49 84.66 -106.03
CA ILE A 386 73.75 85.65 -106.83
C ILE A 386 74.58 86.93 -107.11
N GLN A 387 75.52 87.31 -106.23
CA GLN A 387 76.41 88.46 -106.44
C GLN A 387 77.63 88.14 -107.33
N GLN A 388 78.03 86.87 -107.44
CA GLN A 388 79.05 86.45 -108.42
C GLN A 388 78.49 86.38 -109.86
N ASP A 389 77.16 86.26 -110.01
CA ASP A 389 76.49 86.19 -111.32
C ASP A 389 75.75 87.48 -111.73
N GLY A 390 76.48 88.42 -112.35
CA GLY A 390 75.91 89.37 -113.32
C GLY A 390 76.86 90.48 -113.81
N PRO A 391 76.72 91.04 -115.04
CA PRO A 391 76.09 90.53 -116.27
C PRO A 391 76.96 90.70 -117.54
N ALA A 392 77.28 89.62 -118.28
CA ALA A 392 77.57 89.68 -119.74
C ALA A 392 77.68 88.27 -120.38
N ASN A 393 76.58 87.71 -120.89
CA ASN A 393 76.24 87.74 -122.33
C ASN A 393 75.28 86.58 -122.69
N ARG A 394 74.37 86.86 -123.61
CA ARG A 394 73.23 86.02 -123.99
C ARG A 394 73.61 84.91 -124.99
N ARG A 395 72.95 83.75 -124.82
CA ARG A 395 72.48 82.72 -125.79
C ARG A 395 73.24 81.38 -125.94
N LYS A 396 72.62 80.37 -125.30
CA LYS A 396 72.06 79.10 -125.82
C LYS A 396 73.02 77.96 -126.24
N THR A 397 73.23 77.01 -125.32
CA THR A 397 73.73 75.64 -125.54
C THR A 397 73.16 74.75 -124.42
N THR A 398 72.13 73.94 -124.69
CA THR A 398 72.17 72.49 -125.02
C THR A 398 72.62 71.57 -123.90
N SER A 399 71.64 70.76 -123.46
CA SER A 399 71.78 69.37 -123.02
C SER A 399 72.53 69.18 -121.69
N ALA A 400 72.22 68.21 -120.85
CA ALA A 400 71.37 67.05 -120.99
C ALA A 400 71.10 66.56 -119.56
N GLU A 401 70.13 65.66 -119.48
CA GLU A 401 70.24 64.45 -118.67
C GLU A 401 70.42 64.65 -117.16
N ALA A 402 69.35 64.33 -116.46
CA ALA A 402 69.26 63.02 -115.80
C ALA A 402 69.73 63.27 -114.35
N SER A 403 69.24 62.61 -113.34
CA SER A 403 68.43 61.43 -113.21
C SER A 403 68.29 61.35 -111.71
N ALA A 404 67.26 60.64 -111.27
CA ALA A 404 67.32 59.98 -109.98
C ALA A 404 67.20 60.96 -108.78
N MET A 405 66.69 60.57 -107.63
CA MET A 405 66.30 59.26 -107.18
C MET A 405 65.61 59.46 -105.83
N THR A 406 64.86 58.43 -105.42
CA THR A 406 64.74 57.95 -104.03
C THR A 406 64.11 58.91 -103.01
N THR A 407 62.88 58.65 -102.59
CA THR A 407 62.46 57.59 -101.63
C THR A 407 62.98 57.78 -100.22
N MET A 408 62.07 57.41 -99.29
CA MET A 408 62.36 56.94 -97.93
C MET A 408 62.76 58.08 -96.97
N THR A 409 62.22 58.21 -95.77
CA THR A 409 61.67 57.25 -94.79
C THR A 409 61.08 58.11 -93.65
N GLN A 410 59.99 57.72 -92.96
CA GLN A 410 60.01 57.07 -91.62
C GLN A 410 61.05 57.70 -90.68
N ASP A 411 60.72 58.23 -89.51
CA ASP A 411 59.68 57.89 -88.53
C ASP A 411 59.02 59.14 -87.89
#